data_AF-E3C628-F1
#
_entry.id   AF-E3C628-F1
#
_cell.length_a   1.000
_cell.length_b   1.000
_cell.length_c   1.000
_cell.angle_alpha   90.00
_cell.angle_beta   90.00
_cell.angle_gamma   90.00
#
_symmetry.space_group_name_H-M   'P 1'
#
loop_
_entity.id
_entity.type
_entity.pdbx_description
1 polymer ?
#
loop_
_entity_poly.entity_id
_entity_poly.type
_entity_poly.pdbx_seq_one_letter_code
_entity_poly.pdbx_strand_id
1 'polypeptide(L)' 'MRGNPSKKSKKLKARQINQSGRVINYADRAVNRLHERYERMIHAGKPRNVAIIAVARELACFIWGMENGKIA' A
#
# COMPACT_ATOMS: atom_id res chain seq x y z
N MET A 1 -2.53 9.78 -14.95
CA MET A 1 -2.12 8.48 -15.49
C MET A 1 -2.38 7.42 -14.42
N ARG A 2 -3.44 6.60 -14.57
CA ARG A 2 -3.73 5.47 -13.66
C ARG A 2 -2.64 4.42 -13.84
N GLY A 3 -1.58 4.51 -13.04
CA GLY A 3 -0.59 3.45 -12.95
C GLY A 3 -1.25 2.25 -12.29
N ASN A 4 -1.72 1.30 -13.10
CA ASN A 4 -2.03 -0.02 -12.57
C ASN A 4 -0.72 -0.53 -11.96
N PRO A 5 -0.66 -0.84 -10.65
CA PRO A 5 0.57 -1.39 -10.07
C PRO A 5 0.93 -2.62 -10.89
N SER A 6 2.06 -2.53 -11.58
CA SER A 6 2.55 -3.51 -12.54
C SER A 6 2.32 -4.94 -12.05
N LYS A 7 1.95 -5.84 -12.97
CA LYS A 7 1.73 -7.29 -12.74
C LYS A 7 2.54 -7.78 -11.53
N LYS A 8 1.86 -8.19 -10.45
CA LYS A 8 2.50 -8.73 -9.25
C LYS A 8 3.58 -9.74 -9.63
N SER A 9 4.78 -9.58 -9.08
CA SER A 9 5.89 -10.49 -9.33
C SER A 9 5.51 -11.94 -9.01
N LYS A 10 6.09 -12.90 -9.76
CA LYS A 10 5.89 -14.34 -9.52
C LYS A 10 6.13 -14.72 -8.06
N LYS A 11 7.16 -14.14 -7.43
CA LYS A 11 7.49 -14.35 -6.01
C LYS A 11 6.43 -13.79 -5.05
N LEU A 12 5.81 -12.65 -5.39
CA LEU A 12 4.74 -12.09 -4.58
C LEU A 12 3.48 -12.96 -4.65
N LYS A 13 3.12 -13.42 -5.84
CA LYS A 13 1.99 -14.34 -6.03
C LYS A 13 2.19 -15.64 -5.25
N ALA A 14 3.39 -16.24 -5.30
CA ALA A 14 3.70 -17.45 -4.55
C ALA A 14 3.45 -17.31 -3.04
N ARG A 15 3.81 -16.17 -2.45
CA ARG A 15 3.55 -15.86 -1.03
C ARG A 15 2.08 -15.64 -0.70
N GLN A 16 1.28 -15.26 -1.70
CA GLN A 16 -0.15 -14.97 -1.55
C GLN A 16 -1.04 -16.22 -1.73
N ILE A 17 -0.50 -17.35 -2.22
CA ILE A 17 -1.29 -18.56 -2.55
C ILE A 17 -2.16 -19.05 -1.39
N ASN A 18 -1.65 -18.97 -0.15
CA ASN A 18 -2.35 -19.43 1.04
C ASN A 18 -3.00 -18.30 1.86
N GLN A 19 -3.06 -17.09 1.31
CA GLN A 19 -3.65 -15.92 1.97
C GLN A 19 -5.08 -15.72 1.48
N SER A 20 -5.98 -15.26 2.36
CA SER A 20 -7.36 -15.00 1.96
C SER A 20 -7.42 -13.89 0.90
N GLY A 21 -8.30 -14.05 -0.10
CA GLY A 21 -8.49 -13.04 -1.15
C GLY A 21 -8.83 -11.66 -0.61
N ARG A 22 -9.53 -11.60 0.53
CA ARG A 22 -9.86 -10.35 1.24
C ARG A 22 -8.62 -9.64 1.80
N VAL A 23 -7.70 -10.38 2.41
CA VAL A 23 -6.42 -9.83 2.91
C VAL A 23 -5.55 -9.35 1.74
N ILE A 24 -5.50 -10.12 0.64
CA ILE A 24 -4.75 -9.76 -0.56
C ILE A 24 -5.28 -8.46 -1.18
N ASN A 25 -6.60 -8.36 -1.36
CA ASN A 25 -7.24 -7.17 -1.93
C ASN A 25 -7.04 -5.92 -1.05
N TYR A 26 -7.13 -6.08 0.27
CA TYR A 26 -6.87 -4.98 1.20
C TYR A 26 -5.41 -4.50 1.14
N ALA A 27 -4.45 -5.44 1.08
CA ALA A 27 -3.04 -5.12 0.93
C ALA A 27 -2.75 -4.39 -0.40
N ASP A 28 -3.38 -4.82 -1.50
CA ASP A 28 -3.25 -4.15 -2.79
C ASP A 28 -3.84 -2.73 -2.75
N ARG A 29 -5.01 -2.55 -2.12
CA ARG A 29 -5.62 -1.22 -1.92
C ARG A 29 -4.70 -0.31 -1.11
N ALA A 30 -4.09 -0.84 -0.04
CA ALA A 30 -3.14 -0.10 0.78
C ALA A 30 -1.93 0.36 -0.04
N VAL A 31 -1.28 -0.54 -0.79
CA VAL A 31 -0.12 -0.21 -1.62
C VAL A 31 -0.44 0.89 -2.64
N ASN A 32 -1.58 0.79 -3.35
CA ASN A 32 -2.00 1.80 -4.31
C ASN A 32 -2.18 3.16 -3.66
N ARG A 33 -2.87 3.20 -2.52
CA ARG A 33 -3.10 4.45 -1.78
C ARG A 33 -1.81 5.08 -1.27
N LEU A 34 -0.90 4.27 -0.73
CA LEU A 34 0.41 4.74 -0.25
C LEU A 34 1.26 5.31 -1.39
N HIS A 35 1.24 4.67 -2.56
CA HIS A 35 1.94 5.16 -3.74
C HIS A 35 1.34 6.47 -4.25
N GLU A 36 0.01 6.55 -4.37
CA GLU A 36 -0.67 7.80 -4.76
C GLU A 36 -0.40 8.95 -3.78
N ARG A 37 -0.37 8.65 -2.48
CA ARG A 37 -0.04 9.61 -1.41
C ARG A 37 1.37 10.15 -1.62
N TYR A 38 2.35 9.27 -1.81
CA TYR A 38 3.74 9.62 -2.04
C TYR A 38 3.87 10.50 -3.28
N GLU A 39 3.37 10.03 -4.42
CA GLU A 39 3.43 10.74 -5.70
C GLU A 39 2.79 12.12 -5.59
N ARG A 40 1.59 12.23 -4.99
CA ARG A 40 0.91 13.52 -4.80
C ARG A 40 1.75 14.50 -3.96
N MET A 41 2.42 14.03 -2.92
CA MET A 41 3.25 14.88 -2.07
C MET A 41 4.53 15.33 -2.78
N ILE A 42 5.16 14.44 -3.56
CA ILE A 42 6.35 14.77 -4.36
C ILE A 42 5.99 15.77 -5.46
N HIS A 43 4.88 15.56 -6.19
CA HIS A 43 4.40 16.49 -7.22
C HIS A 43 4.00 17.85 -6.64
N ALA A 44 3.56 17.90 -5.37
CA ALA A 44 3.30 19.15 -4.65
C ALA A 44 4.58 19.84 -4.12
N GLY A 45 5.77 19.34 -4.47
CA GLY A 45 7.06 19.93 -4.07
C GLY A 45 7.41 19.71 -2.60
N LYS A 46 6.76 18.79 -1.89
CA LYS A 46 7.09 18.51 -0.48
C LYS A 46 8.46 17.83 -0.38
N PRO A 47 9.24 18.10 0.68
CA PRO A 47 10.49 17.41 0.93
C PRO A 47 10.26 15.90 1.02
N ARG A 48 11.14 15.13 0.38
CA ARG A 48 11.03 13.66 0.31
C ARG A 48 10.88 13.02 1.69
N ASN A 49 11.60 13.52 2.69
CA ASN A 49 11.56 12.99 4.06
C ASN A 49 10.15 13.13 4.68
N VAL A 50 9.46 14.24 4.40
CA VAL A 50 8.10 14.47 4.88
C VAL A 50 7.12 13.50 4.20
N ALA A 51 7.29 13.28 2.89
CA ALA A 51 6.47 12.31 2.15
C ALA A 51 6.68 10.88 2.67
N ILE A 52 7.94 10.47 2.91
CA ILE A 52 8.27 9.16 3.46
C ILE A 52 7.64 8.95 4.84
N ILE A 53 7.76 9.92 5.76
CA ILE A 53 7.18 9.80 7.10
C ILE A 53 5.66 9.72 7.05
N ALA A 54 5.00 10.51 6.20
CA ALA A 54 3.56 10.46 6.03
C ALA A 54 3.09 9.07 5.53
N VAL A 55 3.78 8.52 4.53
CA VAL A 55 3.51 7.18 4.00
C VAL A 55 3.76 6.09 5.05
N ALA A 56 4.85 6.19 5.82
CA ALA A 56 5.18 5.22 6.87
C ALA A 56 4.13 5.19 7.99
N ARG A 57 3.62 6.36 8.41
CA ARG A 57 2.52 6.44 9.38
C ARG A 57 1.26 5.76 8.86
N GLU A 58 0.91 6.02 7.61
CA GLU A 58 -0.28 5.43 6.99
C GLU A 58 -0.13 3.91 6.80
N LEU A 59 1.07 3.42 6.47
CA LEU A 59 1.40 1.99 6.42
C LEU A 59 1.21 1.32 7.78
N ALA A 60 1.67 1.94 8.88
CA ALA A 60 1.52 1.39 10.22
C ALA A 60 0.04 1.21 10.59
N CYS A 61 -0.81 2.18 10.24
CA CYS A 61 -2.26 2.08 10.44
C CYS A 61 -2.88 0.95 9.61
N PHE A 62 -2.41 0.72 8.38
CA PHE A 62 -2.88 -0.39 7.55
C PHE A 62 -2.58 -1.75 8.16
N ILE A 63 -1.36 -1.93 8.67
CA ILE A 63 -0.92 -3.17 9.34
C ILE A 63 -1.76 -3.40 10.60
N TRP A 64 -1.90 -2.38 11.45
CA TRP A 64 -2.74 -2.47 12.65
C TRP A 64 -4.19 -2.85 12.31
N GLY A 65 -4.77 -2.25 11.27
CA GLY A 65 -6.12 -2.56 10.82
C GLY A 65 -6.26 -4.01 10.36
N MET A 66 -5.22 -4.56 9.73
CA MET A 66 -5.18 -5.96 9.31
C MET A 66 -5.14 -6.91 10.51
N GLU A 67 -4.27 -6.63 11.50
CA GLU A 67 -4.16 -7.41 12.76
C GLU A 67 -5.46 -7.42 13.57
N ASN A 68 -6.19 -6.30 13.59
CA ASN A 68 -7.43 -6.16 14.36
C ASN A 68 -8.68 -6.62 13.59
N GLY A 69 -8.53 -7.27 12.43
CA GLY A 69 -9.66 -7.72 11.61
C GLY A 69 -10.48 -6.59 10.98
N LYS A 70 -10.01 -5.34 11.03
CA LYS A 70 -10.62 -4.16 10.38
C LYS A 70 -10.25 -4.08 8.89
N ILE A 71 -10.37 -5.22 8.22
CA ILE A 71 -10.13 -5.43 6.80
C ILE A 71 -11.45 -5.19 6.06
N ALA A 72 -11.84 -3.91 5.92
CA ALA A 72 -13.04 -3.47 5.20
C ALA A 72 -12.76 -3.32 3.70
#